data_AF-A0A930Q9Y1-F1
#
_entry.id   AF-A0A930Q9Y1-F1
#
_cell.length_a   1.000
_cell.length_b   1.000
_cell.length_c   1.000
_cell.angle_alpha   90.00
_cell.angle_beta   90.00
_cell.angle_gamma   90.00
#
_symmetry.space_group_name_H-M   'P 1'
#
loop_
_entity.id
_entity.type
_entity.pdbx_description
1 polymer ?
#
loop_
_entity_poly.entity_id
_entity_poly.type
_entity_poly.pdbx_seq_one_letter_code
_entity_poly.pdbx_strand_id
1 'polypeptide(L)'
;MSLQLHTNMRDLANFFDKDNKLKPEHLPESGKNGAIEAQPLPSDVVRTADILGADGKVKADLLPDSCKNEHCEAPTLPSDVVRTADIEDVVRKSALFDTEHNMILPELIPEAEVAVKWLKGKGRPDKPETTEGVIQGDEADCTRYLSTDGAGTGALEWEKRGGVWHVVRGDTGWREIENPQKYFGKIRLRRVDDRISLEFGGGQFDSFGVVKLSKSAQSEYPEDKRFSARILQLPNGWRSCTNAINQIFDDTARAQIGMVVIGGMRDGAGNVDMRFANTVDRETDLKLLRVGIVTFPTVDEWPTSLMGVASAMCPV
;
A
#
# COMPACT_ATOMS: atom_id res chain seq x y z
N MET A 1 -3.40 42.01 -1.39
CA MET A 1 -3.69 41.01 -0.33
C MET A 1 -3.98 39.69 -1.05
N SER A 2 -3.02 38.77 -1.04
CA SER A 2 -3.09 37.49 -1.75
C SER A 2 -4.00 36.53 -0.98
N LEU A 3 -5.05 36.00 -1.61
CA LEU A 3 -5.83 34.91 -1.04
C LEU A 3 -5.15 33.59 -1.43
N GLN A 4 -4.38 33.01 -0.51
CA GLN A 4 -3.98 31.60 -0.61
C GLN A 4 -5.17 30.73 -0.20
N LEU A 5 -5.75 30.00 -1.16
CA LEU A 5 -6.70 28.93 -0.89
C LEU A 5 -5.98 27.58 -1.03
N HIS A 6 -5.59 27.01 0.09
CA HIS A 6 -5.39 25.57 0.19
C HIS A 6 -6.76 24.94 0.41
N THR A 7 -7.32 24.28 -0.60
CA THR A 7 -8.53 23.46 -0.41
C THR A 7 -8.45 22.16 -1.21
N ASN A 8 -8.75 21.07 -0.51
CA ASN A 8 -8.90 19.71 -1.01
C ASN A 8 -9.92 19.67 -2.17
N MET A 9 -9.62 18.93 -3.24
CA MET A 9 -10.44 18.84 -4.47
C MET A 9 -11.88 18.31 -4.27
N ARG A 10 -12.27 17.85 -3.07
CA ARG A 10 -13.59 17.25 -2.80
C ARG A 10 -14.70 18.24 -2.42
N ASP A 11 -14.43 19.53 -2.23
CA ASP A 11 -15.43 20.48 -1.68
C ASP A 11 -15.83 21.65 -2.59
N LEU A 12 -15.32 21.74 -3.83
CA LEU A 12 -15.63 22.87 -4.73
C LEU A 12 -17.11 22.95 -5.15
N ALA A 13 -17.81 21.81 -5.23
CA ALA A 13 -19.24 21.76 -5.56
C ALA A 13 -20.12 22.42 -4.47
N ASN A 14 -19.62 22.55 -3.23
CA ASN A 14 -20.37 23.19 -2.16
C ASN A 14 -20.41 24.72 -2.27
N PHE A 15 -19.55 25.33 -3.09
CA PHE A 15 -19.47 26.78 -3.24
C PHE A 15 -20.43 27.37 -4.26
N PHE A 16 -21.02 26.56 -5.15
CA PHE A 16 -21.86 27.04 -6.25
C PHE A 16 -23.28 26.48 -6.15
N ASP A 17 -24.27 27.29 -6.51
CA ASP A 17 -25.66 26.89 -6.61
C ASP A 17 -25.94 26.12 -7.92
N LYS A 18 -27.16 25.63 -8.05
CA LYS A 18 -27.64 24.83 -9.19
C LYS A 18 -27.56 25.56 -10.55
N ASP A 19 -27.35 26.87 -10.55
CA ASP A 19 -27.22 27.71 -11.75
C ASP A 19 -25.75 28.18 -11.94
N ASN A 20 -24.79 27.51 -11.28
CA ASN A 20 -23.35 27.77 -11.32
C ASN A 20 -22.93 29.16 -10.78
N LYS A 21 -23.71 29.77 -9.87
CA LYS A 21 -23.31 31.00 -9.18
C LYS A 21 -22.83 30.72 -7.76
N LEU A 22 -21.90 31.52 -7.24
CA LEU A 22 -21.38 31.36 -5.88
C LEU A 22 -22.51 31.49 -4.84
N LYS A 23 -22.61 30.53 -3.90
CA LYS A 23 -23.65 30.50 -2.89
C LYS A 23 -23.55 31.72 -1.95
N PRO A 24 -24.68 32.30 -1.52
CA PRO A 24 -24.69 33.57 -0.77
C PRO A 24 -23.96 33.53 0.57
N GLU A 25 -23.88 32.36 1.19
CA GLU A 25 -23.18 32.12 2.46
C GLU A 25 -21.65 32.27 2.37
N HIS A 26 -21.10 32.27 1.14
CA HIS A 26 -19.68 32.47 0.87
C HIS A 26 -19.36 33.86 0.29
N LEU A 27 -20.35 34.76 0.19
CA LEU A 27 -20.14 36.16 -0.17
C LEU A 27 -19.74 36.99 1.07
N PRO A 28 -18.86 37.98 0.93
CA PRO A 28 -18.53 38.90 2.03
C PRO A 28 -19.77 39.68 2.51
N GLU A 29 -19.81 40.05 3.79
CA GLU A 29 -21.01 40.52 4.50
C GLU A 29 -21.75 41.73 3.88
N SER A 30 -21.14 42.44 2.94
CA SER A 30 -21.82 43.48 2.15
C SER A 30 -22.87 42.95 1.17
N GLY A 31 -23.01 41.62 1.00
CA GLY A 31 -23.92 41.00 0.02
C GLY A 31 -25.13 40.25 0.59
N LYS A 32 -25.45 40.38 1.89
CA LYS A 32 -26.44 39.51 2.54
C LYS A 32 -27.90 39.97 2.54
N ASN A 33 -28.23 41.20 2.14
CA ASN A 33 -29.64 41.65 2.08
C ASN A 33 -29.90 42.54 0.86
N GLY A 34 -30.70 42.01 -0.08
CA GLY A 34 -31.36 42.80 -1.12
C GLY A 34 -30.47 43.10 -2.33
N ALA A 35 -31.03 42.83 -3.52
CA ALA A 35 -30.57 43.24 -4.85
C ALA A 35 -29.10 43.66 -4.95
N ILE A 36 -28.27 42.81 -5.56
CA ILE A 36 -27.13 43.35 -6.29
C ILE A 36 -27.76 44.16 -7.42
N GLU A 37 -28.00 45.46 -7.19
CA GLU A 37 -28.05 46.41 -8.27
C GLU A 37 -26.75 46.19 -9.03
N ALA A 38 -26.87 45.64 -10.25
CA ALA A 38 -25.76 45.63 -11.17
C ALA A 38 -25.25 47.07 -11.17
N GLN A 39 -24.03 47.28 -10.65
CA GLN A 39 -23.41 48.58 -10.79
C GLN A 39 -23.56 48.95 -12.26
N PRO A 40 -24.09 50.15 -12.58
CA PRO A 40 -24.13 50.56 -13.97
C PRO A 40 -22.72 50.35 -14.50
N LEU A 41 -22.64 49.63 -15.62
CA LEU A 41 -21.37 49.39 -16.29
C LEU A 41 -20.62 50.73 -16.31
N PRO A 42 -19.32 50.76 -15.96
CA PRO A 42 -18.56 52.00 -15.97
C PRO A 42 -18.82 52.73 -17.28
N SER A 43 -18.84 54.06 -17.27
CA SER A 43 -19.21 54.94 -18.40
C SER A 43 -18.50 54.63 -19.73
N ASP A 44 -17.51 53.76 -19.68
CA ASP A 44 -16.59 53.37 -20.73
C ASP A 44 -17.01 52.05 -21.42
N VAL A 45 -18.10 51.40 -20.97
CA VAL A 45 -18.65 50.20 -21.62
C VAL A 45 -19.75 50.58 -22.61
N VAL A 46 -19.39 50.55 -23.88
CA VAL A 46 -20.33 50.82 -24.97
C VAL A 46 -21.14 49.56 -25.31
N ARG A 47 -22.47 49.63 -25.29
CA ARG A 47 -23.31 48.49 -25.68
C ARG A 47 -23.45 48.43 -27.19
N THR A 48 -23.57 47.23 -27.74
CA THR A 48 -23.66 47.02 -29.20
C THR A 48 -24.86 47.75 -29.83
N ALA A 49 -25.98 47.85 -29.11
CA ALA A 49 -27.18 48.58 -29.54
C ALA A 49 -26.99 50.12 -29.57
N ASP A 50 -25.98 50.63 -28.86
CA ASP A 50 -25.66 52.05 -28.85
C ASP A 50 -24.84 52.42 -30.10
N ILE A 51 -24.04 51.48 -30.63
CA ILE A 51 -23.16 51.67 -31.80
C ILE A 51 -23.84 51.30 -33.12
N LEU A 52 -24.68 50.25 -33.16
CA LEU A 52 -25.24 49.71 -34.40
C LEU A 52 -26.72 50.10 -34.61
N GLY A 53 -27.08 50.40 -35.85
CA GLY A 53 -28.46 50.58 -36.31
C GLY A 53 -29.19 49.24 -36.53
N ALA A 54 -30.47 49.32 -36.86
CA ALA A 54 -31.32 48.14 -37.07
C ALA A 54 -30.88 47.26 -38.26
N ASP A 55 -30.08 47.80 -39.17
CA ASP A 55 -29.45 47.10 -40.29
C ASP A 55 -28.12 46.41 -39.90
N GLY A 56 -27.73 46.47 -38.62
CA GLY A 56 -26.50 45.90 -38.10
C GLY A 56 -25.22 46.67 -38.43
N LYS A 57 -25.34 47.86 -39.04
CA LYS A 57 -24.19 48.74 -39.35
C LYS A 57 -24.03 49.84 -38.29
N VAL A 58 -22.83 50.40 -38.15
CA VAL A 58 -22.59 51.52 -37.23
C VAL A 58 -23.51 52.69 -37.58
N LYS A 59 -24.18 53.27 -36.58
CA LYS A 59 -25.12 54.37 -36.81
C LYS A 59 -24.41 55.56 -37.44
N ALA A 60 -25.05 56.19 -38.44
CA ALA A 60 -24.43 57.20 -39.29
C ALA A 60 -24.05 58.50 -38.55
N ASP A 61 -24.65 58.75 -37.40
CA ASP A 61 -24.34 59.84 -36.47
C ASP A 61 -23.05 59.62 -35.67
N LEU A 62 -22.60 58.36 -35.55
CA LEU A 62 -21.33 57.98 -34.91
C LEU A 62 -20.18 57.86 -35.92
N LEU A 63 -20.46 57.97 -37.21
CA LEU A 63 -19.43 58.01 -38.24
C LEU A 63 -18.85 59.44 -38.35
N PRO A 64 -17.53 59.58 -38.54
CA PRO A 64 -16.92 60.89 -38.77
C PRO A 64 -17.49 61.56 -40.02
N ASP A 65 -17.52 62.91 -40.06
CA ASP A 65 -18.20 63.67 -41.11
C ASP A 65 -17.70 63.35 -42.54
N SER A 66 -16.45 62.89 -42.67
CA SER A 66 -15.86 62.40 -43.92
C SER A 66 -16.52 61.13 -44.48
N CYS A 67 -17.27 60.39 -43.66
CA CYS A 67 -17.89 59.10 -43.99
C CYS A 67 -19.41 59.17 -44.16
N LYS A 68 -20.01 60.36 -44.08
CA LYS A 68 -21.46 60.51 -44.16
C LYS A 68 -22.02 60.43 -45.59
N ASN A 69 -21.18 60.60 -46.62
CA ASN A 69 -21.65 60.61 -48.02
C ASN A 69 -20.81 59.80 -49.03
N GLU A 70 -19.63 59.25 -48.71
CA GLU A 70 -18.89 58.32 -49.61
C GLU A 70 -18.11 57.26 -48.80
N HIS A 71 -17.81 56.12 -49.45
CA HIS A 71 -17.19 54.92 -48.87
C HIS A 71 -15.92 55.24 -48.04
N CYS A 72 -15.89 54.79 -46.79
CA CYS A 72 -14.71 54.85 -45.94
C CYS A 72 -13.99 53.49 -45.87
N GLU A 73 -12.69 53.50 -46.14
CA GLU A 73 -11.81 52.37 -45.83
C GLU A 73 -11.52 52.36 -44.32
N ALA A 74 -11.65 51.18 -43.69
CA ALA A 74 -11.36 51.02 -42.27
C ALA A 74 -9.86 51.20 -42.01
N PRO A 75 -9.45 51.98 -41.00
CA PRO A 75 -8.05 52.06 -40.61
C PRO A 75 -7.53 50.69 -40.17
N THR A 76 -6.25 50.41 -40.44
CA THR A 76 -5.57 49.22 -39.92
C THR A 76 -5.60 49.21 -38.40
N LEU A 77 -6.07 48.10 -37.81
CA LEU A 77 -6.17 47.95 -36.36
C LEU A 77 -4.79 48.10 -35.69
N PRO A 78 -4.72 48.71 -34.49
CA PRO A 78 -3.49 48.81 -33.69
C PRO A 78 -2.90 47.43 -33.37
N SER A 79 -1.57 47.33 -33.33
CA SER A 79 -0.82 46.06 -33.11
C SER A 79 -1.08 45.37 -31.78
N ASP A 80 -1.68 46.10 -30.85
CA ASP A 80 -2.03 45.73 -29.48
C ASP A 80 -3.46 45.16 -29.37
N VAL A 81 -4.22 45.13 -30.47
CA VAL A 81 -5.52 44.46 -30.55
C VAL A 81 -5.31 43.00 -30.96
N VAL A 82 -5.43 42.09 -30.01
CA VAL A 82 -5.40 40.64 -30.26
C VAL A 82 -6.70 40.22 -30.94
N ARG A 83 -6.64 39.72 -32.18
CA ARG A 83 -7.82 39.18 -32.87
C ARG A 83 -8.12 37.81 -32.30
N THR A 84 -9.39 37.41 -32.27
CA THR A 84 -9.79 36.04 -31.91
C THR A 84 -9.12 34.98 -32.79
N ALA A 85 -8.71 35.35 -34.01
CA ALA A 85 -7.93 34.51 -34.92
C ALA A 85 -6.43 34.41 -34.55
N ASP A 86 -5.88 35.36 -33.81
CA ASP A 86 -4.48 35.34 -33.35
C ASP A 86 -4.30 34.49 -32.06
N ILE A 87 -5.40 33.94 -31.53
CA ILE A 87 -5.45 33.03 -30.40
C ILE A 87 -5.57 31.60 -30.95
N GLU A 88 -4.55 31.12 -31.65
CA GLU A 88 -4.58 29.81 -32.31
C GLU A 88 -4.55 28.64 -31.30
N ASP A 89 -4.15 28.89 -30.05
CA ASP A 89 -3.78 27.83 -29.08
C ASP A 89 -4.62 27.85 -27.78
N VAL A 90 -5.89 28.26 -27.85
CA VAL A 90 -6.82 28.07 -26.72
C VAL A 90 -7.44 26.68 -26.80
N VAL A 91 -6.97 25.80 -25.93
CA VAL A 91 -7.57 24.48 -25.72
C VAL A 91 -9.00 24.68 -25.21
N ARG A 92 -9.99 24.19 -25.97
CA ARG A 92 -11.40 24.26 -25.57
C ARG A 92 -11.63 23.41 -24.33
N LYS A 93 -12.43 23.89 -23.37
CA LYS A 93 -12.78 23.14 -22.16
C LYS A 93 -13.41 21.77 -22.47
N SER A 94 -14.22 21.71 -23.54
CA SER A 94 -14.81 20.47 -24.07
C SER A 94 -13.80 19.49 -24.69
N ALA A 95 -12.56 19.94 -24.91
CA ALA A 95 -11.45 19.12 -25.38
C ALA A 95 -10.52 18.71 -24.23
N LEU A 96 -10.86 19.06 -22.97
CA LEU A 96 -10.12 18.67 -21.77
C LEU A 96 -10.99 17.91 -20.79
N PHE A 97 -12.29 18.21 -20.72
CA PHE A 97 -13.21 17.65 -19.74
C PHE A 97 -14.42 16.99 -20.39
N ASP A 98 -15.03 16.06 -19.66
CA ASP A 98 -16.29 15.43 -20.02
C ASP A 98 -17.46 16.44 -20.06
N THR A 99 -18.63 16.01 -20.55
CA THR A 99 -19.79 16.90 -20.75
C THR A 99 -20.26 17.54 -19.44
N GLU A 100 -20.09 16.84 -18.31
CA GLU A 100 -20.40 17.35 -16.96
C GLU A 100 -19.30 18.27 -16.41
N HIS A 101 -18.17 18.37 -17.10
CA HIS A 101 -17.00 19.18 -16.76
C HIS A 101 -16.42 18.88 -15.37
N ASN A 102 -16.58 17.64 -14.90
CA ASN A 102 -16.13 17.20 -13.58
C ASN A 102 -14.94 16.24 -13.67
N MET A 103 -14.65 15.68 -14.85
CA MET A 103 -13.54 14.76 -15.09
C MET A 103 -12.77 15.17 -16.35
N ILE A 104 -11.45 14.97 -16.36
CA ILE A 104 -10.64 15.07 -17.59
C ILE A 104 -11.09 13.96 -18.54
N LEU A 105 -11.15 14.24 -19.85
CA LEU A 105 -11.51 13.22 -20.84
C LEU A 105 -10.57 12.01 -20.72
N PRO A 106 -11.10 10.77 -20.63
CA PRO A 106 -10.29 9.56 -20.44
C PRO A 106 -9.18 9.39 -21.48
N GLU A 107 -9.41 9.86 -22.70
CA GLU A 107 -8.46 9.82 -23.83
C GLU A 107 -7.21 10.69 -23.62
N LEU A 108 -7.28 11.67 -22.71
CA LEU A 108 -6.19 12.58 -22.36
C LEU A 108 -5.44 12.17 -21.10
N ILE A 109 -5.98 11.18 -20.38
CA ILE A 109 -5.31 10.59 -19.24
C ILE A 109 -4.44 9.46 -19.83
N PRO A 110 -3.09 9.54 -19.76
CA PRO A 110 -2.22 8.44 -20.15
C PRO A 110 -2.32 7.29 -19.13
N GLU A 111 -3.52 6.72 -18.96
CA GLU A 111 -3.78 5.60 -18.05
C GLU A 111 -3.08 4.34 -18.55
N ALA A 112 -3.00 4.14 -19.87
CA ALA A 112 -2.46 2.91 -20.43
C ALA A 112 -0.93 2.76 -20.31
N GLU A 113 -0.16 3.85 -20.25
CA GLU A 113 1.31 3.78 -20.19
C GLU A 113 1.88 3.76 -18.76
N VAL A 114 1.08 4.11 -17.74
CA VAL A 114 1.52 4.18 -16.34
C VAL A 114 0.70 3.29 -15.40
N ALA A 115 -0.42 2.71 -15.85
CA ALA A 115 -1.22 1.85 -15.00
C ALA A 115 -0.52 0.52 -14.69
N VAL A 116 -0.37 0.27 -13.39
CA VAL A 116 -0.04 -1.04 -12.83
C VAL A 116 -1.11 -2.05 -13.29
N LYS A 117 -0.70 -3.05 -14.07
CA LYS A 117 -1.60 -4.13 -14.50
C LYS A 117 -1.95 -5.01 -13.31
N TRP A 118 -3.24 -5.18 -13.02
CA TRP A 118 -3.73 -6.08 -11.97
C TRP A 118 -4.35 -7.34 -12.56
N LEU A 119 -3.92 -8.48 -12.06
CA LEU A 119 -4.45 -9.80 -12.37
C LEU A 119 -5.03 -10.45 -11.12
N LYS A 120 -5.99 -11.36 -11.28
CA LYS A 120 -6.63 -12.09 -10.19
C LYS A 120 -6.89 -13.52 -10.62
N GLY A 121 -6.55 -14.50 -9.77
CA GLY A 121 -6.75 -15.92 -10.07
C GLY A 121 -6.36 -16.81 -8.89
N LYS A 122 -6.43 -18.13 -9.06
CA LYS A 122 -5.93 -19.09 -8.06
C LYS A 122 -4.43 -19.35 -8.23
N GLY A 123 -3.78 -19.87 -7.20
CA GLY A 123 -2.42 -20.37 -7.32
C GLY A 123 -1.36 -19.27 -7.30
N ARG A 124 -0.15 -19.63 -7.73
CA ARG A 124 1.05 -18.79 -7.65
C ARG A 124 1.48 -18.34 -9.05
N PRO A 125 1.71 -17.03 -9.28
CA PRO A 125 2.12 -16.55 -10.59
C PRO A 125 3.57 -16.90 -10.95
N ASP A 126 4.41 -17.23 -9.96
CA ASP A 126 5.74 -17.83 -10.19
C ASP A 126 5.66 -19.32 -10.60
N LYS A 127 4.46 -19.91 -10.58
CA LYS A 127 4.15 -21.27 -11.06
C LYS A 127 2.90 -21.21 -11.95
N PRO A 128 3.00 -20.69 -13.19
CA PRO A 128 1.86 -20.41 -14.06
C PRO A 128 0.88 -21.58 -14.21
N GLU A 129 1.38 -22.81 -14.15
CA GLU A 129 0.58 -24.05 -14.19
C GLU A 129 -0.46 -24.16 -13.06
N THR A 130 -0.26 -23.44 -11.96
CA THR A 130 -1.20 -23.39 -10.83
C THR A 130 -2.28 -22.32 -10.99
N THR A 131 -2.21 -21.51 -12.06
CA THR A 131 -3.04 -20.31 -12.22
C THR A 131 -4.26 -20.46 -13.11
N GLU A 132 -4.59 -21.69 -13.51
CA GLU A 132 -5.72 -21.98 -14.42
C GLU A 132 -5.68 -21.13 -15.71
N GLY A 133 -4.47 -20.77 -16.18
CA GLY A 133 -4.25 -19.99 -17.39
C GLY A 133 -4.32 -18.46 -17.23
N VAL A 134 -4.41 -17.93 -16.00
CA VAL A 134 -4.38 -16.47 -15.79
C VAL A 134 -3.00 -15.88 -16.10
N ILE A 135 -1.94 -16.60 -15.76
CA ILE A 135 -0.56 -16.21 -16.05
C ILE A 135 -0.10 -16.91 -17.34
N GLN A 136 0.30 -16.09 -18.32
CA GLN A 136 0.78 -16.49 -19.63
C GLN A 136 2.32 -16.51 -19.67
N GLY A 137 2.98 -15.80 -18.75
CA GLY A 137 4.44 -15.74 -18.60
C GLY A 137 5.09 -14.53 -19.27
N ASP A 138 4.36 -13.83 -20.14
CA ASP A 138 4.79 -12.64 -20.86
C ASP A 138 4.40 -11.31 -20.16
N GLU A 139 3.96 -11.38 -18.89
CA GLU A 139 3.53 -10.19 -18.18
C GLU A 139 4.68 -9.20 -18.03
N ALA A 140 4.39 -7.91 -18.19
CA ALA A 140 5.37 -6.86 -17.97
C ALA A 140 5.78 -6.77 -16.48
N ASP A 141 6.96 -6.22 -16.23
CA ASP A 141 7.34 -5.77 -14.89
C ASP A 141 6.30 -4.79 -14.33
N CYS A 142 6.24 -4.70 -13.00
CA CYS A 142 5.21 -4.00 -12.24
C CYS A 142 3.79 -4.58 -12.38
N THR A 143 3.58 -5.72 -13.05
CA THR A 143 2.29 -6.42 -12.98
C THR A 143 2.05 -6.93 -11.56
N ARG A 144 0.85 -6.71 -11.02
CA ARG A 144 0.37 -7.23 -9.73
C ARG A 144 -0.57 -8.41 -9.94
N TYR A 145 -0.49 -9.40 -9.06
CA TYR A 145 -1.36 -10.57 -9.09
C TYR A 145 -1.94 -10.86 -7.70
N LEU A 146 -3.27 -10.91 -7.61
CA LEU A 146 -4.02 -11.24 -6.40
C LEU A 146 -4.47 -12.71 -6.44
N SER A 147 -3.89 -13.52 -5.57
CA SER A 147 -4.27 -14.93 -5.41
C SER A 147 -5.55 -15.06 -4.60
N THR A 148 -6.55 -15.75 -5.16
CA THR A 148 -7.88 -15.91 -4.55
C THR A 148 -7.94 -17.03 -3.52
N ASP A 149 -6.98 -17.95 -3.53
CA ASP A 149 -6.86 -19.07 -2.61
C ASP A 149 -5.59 -18.96 -1.73
N GLY A 150 -4.95 -17.78 -1.73
CA GLY A 150 -3.68 -17.54 -1.05
C GLY A 150 -2.58 -18.50 -1.53
N ALA A 151 -2.72 -19.04 -2.73
CA ALA A 151 -1.76 -19.91 -3.36
C ALA A 151 -1.36 -21.14 -2.51
N GLY A 152 -2.30 -21.61 -1.67
CA GLY A 152 -2.13 -22.73 -0.74
C GLY A 152 -1.15 -22.48 0.43
N THR A 153 -0.53 -21.30 0.49
CA THR A 153 0.55 -20.95 1.44
C THR A 153 0.35 -19.61 2.12
N GLY A 154 -0.78 -18.94 1.88
CA GLY A 154 -1.02 -17.58 2.37
C GLY A 154 -0.34 -16.48 1.56
N ALA A 155 0.16 -16.78 0.36
CA ALA A 155 0.71 -15.77 -0.55
C ALA A 155 -0.43 -15.06 -1.28
N LEU A 156 -0.88 -13.94 -0.73
CA LEU A 156 -2.10 -13.26 -1.16
C LEU A 156 -1.84 -12.37 -2.38
N GLU A 157 -0.74 -11.63 -2.38
CA GLU A 157 -0.45 -10.65 -3.41
C GLU A 157 0.99 -10.74 -3.90
N TRP A 158 1.17 -10.55 -5.20
CA TRP A 158 2.43 -10.69 -5.91
C TRP A 158 2.70 -9.49 -6.82
N GLU A 159 3.98 -9.23 -7.07
CA GLU A 159 4.47 -8.23 -8.02
C GLU A 159 5.59 -8.81 -8.89
N LYS A 160 5.53 -8.58 -10.20
CA LYS A 160 6.61 -8.92 -11.12
C LYS A 160 7.67 -7.82 -11.12
N ARG A 161 8.92 -8.14 -10.81
CA ARG A 161 10.06 -7.23 -10.87
C ARG A 161 11.26 -7.95 -11.46
N GLY A 162 11.96 -7.34 -12.42
CA GLY A 162 13.11 -7.95 -13.05
C GLY A 162 12.79 -9.30 -13.68
N GLY A 163 11.56 -9.47 -14.20
CA GLY A 163 11.08 -10.72 -14.78
C GLY A 163 10.68 -11.81 -13.77
N VAL A 164 10.79 -11.57 -12.46
CA VAL A 164 10.47 -12.56 -11.41
C VAL A 164 9.30 -12.10 -10.56
N TRP A 165 8.44 -13.03 -10.16
CA TRP A 165 7.31 -12.77 -9.28
C TRP A 165 7.75 -12.80 -7.81
N HIS A 166 7.43 -11.75 -7.06
CA HIS A 166 7.71 -11.63 -5.63
C HIS A 166 6.41 -11.51 -4.84
N VAL A 167 6.30 -12.20 -3.71
CA VAL A 167 5.22 -11.95 -2.75
C VAL A 167 5.43 -10.60 -2.09
N VAL A 168 4.38 -9.79 -2.08
CA VAL A 168 4.36 -8.42 -1.54
C VAL A 168 3.32 -8.26 -0.44
N ARG A 169 2.36 -9.19 -0.35
CA ARG A 169 1.46 -9.35 0.79
C ARG A 169 1.21 -10.82 1.05
N GLY A 170 1.45 -11.28 2.26
CA GLY A 170 1.19 -12.67 2.62
C GLY A 170 1.01 -12.88 4.11
N ASP A 171 0.22 -13.90 4.44
CA ASP A 171 -0.03 -14.36 5.79
C ASP A 171 -0.28 -15.86 5.78
N THR A 172 0.65 -16.63 6.35
CA THR A 172 0.55 -18.10 6.38
C THR A 172 -0.54 -18.62 7.32
N GLY A 173 -1.10 -17.74 8.17
CA GLY A 173 -1.81 -18.13 9.37
C GLY A 173 -0.89 -18.80 10.40
N TRP A 174 -1.43 -19.07 11.58
CA TRP A 174 -0.72 -19.82 12.61
C TRP A 174 -0.63 -21.29 12.25
N ARG A 175 0.57 -21.85 12.44
CA ARG A 175 0.90 -23.25 12.23
C ARG A 175 1.35 -23.85 13.55
N GLU A 176 0.96 -25.08 13.82
CA GLU A 176 1.34 -25.83 15.03
C GLU A 176 2.24 -27.00 14.67
N ILE A 177 3.34 -27.14 15.40
CA ILE A 177 4.28 -28.25 15.28
C ILE A 177 4.42 -28.91 16.65
N GLU A 178 4.40 -30.24 16.64
CA GLU A 178 4.67 -31.07 17.81
C GLU A 178 5.82 -32.03 17.49
N ASN A 179 6.71 -32.23 18.45
CA ASN A 179 7.74 -33.26 18.37
C ASN A 179 8.04 -33.81 19.78
N PRO A 180 7.24 -34.78 20.26
CA PRO A 180 7.38 -35.34 21.61
C PRO A 180 8.71 -36.05 21.86
N GLN A 181 9.50 -36.35 20.81
CA GLN A 181 10.84 -36.90 20.98
C GLN A 181 11.88 -35.84 21.38
N LYS A 182 11.57 -34.55 21.18
CA LYS A 182 12.48 -33.43 21.46
C LYS A 182 11.95 -32.48 22.53
N TYR A 183 10.65 -32.21 22.54
CA TYR A 183 10.03 -31.24 23.42
C TYR A 183 8.59 -31.61 23.79
N PHE A 184 8.08 -31.00 24.84
CA PHE A 184 6.69 -31.10 25.29
C PHE A 184 5.94 -29.81 24.98
N GLY A 185 4.65 -29.91 24.68
CA GLY A 185 3.86 -28.78 24.17
C GLY A 185 4.01 -28.63 22.65
N LYS A 186 3.83 -27.41 22.17
CA LYS A 186 3.73 -27.04 20.75
C LYS A 186 4.64 -25.86 20.46
N ILE A 187 5.22 -25.87 19.26
CA ILE A 187 5.78 -24.67 18.66
C ILE A 187 4.73 -24.11 17.70
N ARG A 188 4.31 -22.86 17.92
CA ARG A 188 3.42 -22.15 16.99
C ARG A 188 4.24 -21.19 16.15
N LEU A 189 4.02 -21.17 14.84
CA LEU A 189 4.72 -20.26 13.93
C LEU A 189 3.79 -19.61 12.92
N ARG A 190 4.08 -18.36 12.57
CA ARG A 190 3.36 -17.61 11.53
C ARG A 190 4.33 -16.68 10.81
N ARG A 191 4.22 -16.61 9.49
CA ARG A 191 4.87 -15.58 8.68
C ARG A 191 3.82 -14.59 8.19
N VAL A 192 4.07 -13.31 8.47
CA VAL A 192 3.33 -12.18 7.88
C VAL A 192 4.38 -11.32 7.18
N ASP A 193 4.29 -11.25 5.87
CA ASP A 193 5.23 -10.51 5.02
C ASP A 193 6.72 -10.85 5.29
N ASP A 194 7.50 -9.89 5.78
CA ASP A 194 8.93 -10.00 6.11
C ASP A 194 9.20 -10.48 7.54
N ARG A 195 8.15 -10.83 8.32
CA ARG A 195 8.28 -11.23 9.72
C ARG A 195 7.79 -12.64 9.97
N ILE A 196 8.55 -13.36 10.79
CA ILE A 196 8.18 -14.67 11.31
C ILE A 196 8.16 -14.60 12.82
N SER A 197 7.09 -15.11 13.42
CA SER A 197 6.94 -15.25 14.85
C SER A 197 6.89 -16.71 15.25
N LEU A 198 7.67 -17.09 16.27
CA LEU A 198 7.66 -18.40 16.91
C LEU A 198 7.23 -18.26 18.37
N GLU A 199 6.24 -19.02 18.78
CA GLU A 199 5.75 -19.12 20.16
C GLU A 199 5.91 -20.57 20.65
N PHE A 200 6.11 -20.72 21.96
CA PHE A 200 6.41 -21.98 22.63
C PHE A 200 5.47 -22.15 23.83
N GLY A 201 4.56 -23.12 23.75
CA GLY A 201 3.50 -23.27 24.74
C GLY A 201 2.65 -24.50 24.48
N GLY A 202 1.37 -24.45 24.84
CA GLY A 202 0.40 -25.52 24.57
C GLY A 202 0.56 -26.79 25.42
N GLY A 203 1.50 -26.81 26.36
CA GLY A 203 1.62 -27.84 27.40
C GLY A 203 0.70 -27.58 28.60
N GLN A 204 0.95 -28.27 29.71
CA GLN A 204 0.19 -28.06 30.94
C GLN A 204 0.39 -26.63 31.45
N PHE A 205 -0.71 -25.93 31.77
CA PHE A 205 -0.69 -24.49 32.11
C PHE A 205 -0.07 -23.62 31.01
N ASP A 206 -0.19 -24.04 29.75
CA ASP A 206 0.42 -23.41 28.57
C ASP A 206 1.95 -23.30 28.66
N SER A 207 2.58 -24.22 29.39
CA SER A 207 4.05 -24.31 29.45
C SER A 207 4.61 -24.98 28.21
N PHE A 208 5.91 -24.81 28.03
CA PHE A 208 6.70 -25.58 27.08
C PHE A 208 7.69 -26.46 27.84
N GLY A 209 8.23 -27.49 27.20
CA GLY A 209 9.26 -28.30 27.84
C GLY A 209 10.24 -28.92 26.86
N VAL A 210 11.39 -29.37 27.36
CA VAL A 210 12.42 -30.05 26.58
C VAL A 210 12.71 -31.40 27.21
N VAL A 211 12.81 -32.44 26.38
CA VAL A 211 13.23 -33.77 26.84
C VAL A 211 14.64 -33.68 27.40
N LYS A 212 14.93 -34.41 28.48
CA LYS A 212 16.21 -34.37 29.19
C LYS A 212 17.43 -34.24 28.26
N LEU A 213 18.36 -33.35 28.62
CA LEU A 213 19.48 -32.95 27.77
C LEU A 213 20.46 -34.10 27.48
N SER A 214 20.52 -35.11 28.34
CA SER A 214 21.29 -36.33 28.04
C SER A 214 20.78 -37.09 26.82
N LYS A 215 19.56 -36.83 26.37
CA LYS A 215 18.96 -37.40 25.14
C LYS A 215 18.83 -36.38 24.00
N SER A 216 18.52 -35.11 24.30
CA SER A 216 18.15 -34.11 23.29
C SER A 216 19.29 -33.19 22.84
N ALA A 217 20.44 -33.20 23.54
CA ALA A 217 21.57 -32.33 23.25
C ALA A 217 22.21 -32.60 21.87
N GLN A 218 22.82 -31.57 21.29
CA GLN A 218 23.40 -31.61 19.94
C GLN A 218 24.67 -32.48 19.84
N SER A 219 25.52 -32.48 20.86
CA SER A 219 26.80 -33.20 20.87
C SER A 219 27.28 -33.45 22.29
N GLU A 220 28.08 -34.51 22.49
CA GLU A 220 28.81 -34.76 23.73
C GLU A 220 30.02 -33.82 23.89
N TYR A 221 30.54 -33.27 22.80
CA TYR A 221 31.66 -32.33 22.79
C TYR A 221 31.48 -31.24 21.73
N PRO A 222 31.90 -29.98 21.99
CA PRO A 222 32.37 -29.43 23.27
C PRO A 222 31.27 -29.36 24.36
N GLU A 223 31.65 -29.08 25.61
CA GLU A 223 30.78 -29.17 26.78
C GLU A 223 29.50 -28.30 26.69
N ASP A 224 29.59 -27.10 26.10
CA ASP A 224 28.45 -26.20 25.87
C ASP A 224 27.37 -26.83 24.99
N LYS A 225 27.75 -27.72 24.07
CA LYS A 225 26.82 -28.46 23.21
C LYS A 225 26.02 -29.51 23.96
N ARG A 226 26.51 -29.97 25.12
CA ARG A 226 25.79 -30.88 26.03
C ARG A 226 24.60 -30.22 26.73
N PHE A 227 24.54 -28.88 26.69
CA PHE A 227 23.46 -28.05 27.25
C PHE A 227 22.66 -27.33 26.16
N SER A 228 22.80 -27.75 24.90
CA SER A 228 22.10 -27.15 23.76
C SER A 228 21.30 -28.21 23.02
N ALA A 229 19.98 -28.04 22.95
CA ALA A 229 19.08 -28.94 22.22
C ALA A 229 18.53 -28.27 20.96
N ARG A 230 18.69 -28.89 19.79
CA ARG A 230 18.03 -28.42 18.56
C ARG A 230 16.61 -28.95 18.50
N ILE A 231 15.64 -28.08 18.74
CA ILE A 231 14.22 -28.47 18.81
C ILE A 231 13.51 -28.40 17.46
N LEU A 232 13.96 -27.51 16.56
CA LEU A 232 13.38 -27.36 15.21
C LEU A 232 14.46 -26.92 14.20
N GLN A 233 14.24 -27.25 12.93
CA GLN A 233 14.99 -26.75 11.78
C GLN A 233 13.98 -26.11 10.82
N LEU A 234 14.05 -24.79 10.68
CA LEU A 234 13.20 -24.02 9.76
C LEU A 234 13.70 -24.21 8.31
N PRO A 235 12.82 -24.63 7.39
CA PRO A 235 13.15 -24.80 5.98
C PRO A 235 13.14 -23.45 5.26
N ASN A 236 13.50 -23.46 3.97
CA ASN A 236 13.39 -22.29 3.09
C ASN A 236 12.00 -21.67 3.18
N GLY A 237 11.98 -20.34 3.27
CA GLY A 237 10.77 -19.55 3.48
C GLY A 237 10.44 -19.27 4.93
N TRP A 238 11.19 -19.87 5.86
CA TRP A 238 11.01 -19.70 7.29
C TRP A 238 12.28 -19.26 8.04
N ARG A 239 13.43 -19.10 7.36
CA ARG A 239 14.70 -18.84 8.03
C ARG A 239 14.87 -17.36 8.34
N SER A 240 15.54 -17.05 9.44
CA SER A 240 15.86 -15.67 9.78
C SER A 240 17.05 -15.14 8.99
N CYS A 241 17.02 -13.86 8.62
CA CYS A 241 18.17 -13.19 8.02
C CYS A 241 19.27 -12.85 9.05
N THR A 242 18.94 -12.83 10.34
CA THR A 242 19.85 -12.52 11.45
C THR A 242 19.66 -13.51 12.59
N ASN A 243 20.56 -13.50 13.58
CA ASN A 243 20.28 -14.20 14.83
C ASN A 243 19.17 -13.49 15.60
N ALA A 244 18.26 -14.28 16.17
CA ALA A 244 17.24 -13.79 17.10
C ALA A 244 17.23 -14.66 18.35
N ILE A 245 17.06 -14.03 19.51
CA ILE A 245 17.15 -14.72 20.80
C ILE A 245 16.01 -14.28 21.72
N ASN A 246 15.60 -15.16 22.62
CA ASN A 246 14.75 -14.82 23.76
C ASN A 246 15.11 -15.69 24.96
N GLN A 247 14.70 -15.28 26.16
CA GLN A 247 15.05 -15.93 27.42
C GLN A 247 14.14 -17.14 27.69
N ILE A 248 14.70 -18.14 28.37
CA ILE A 248 13.96 -19.30 28.89
C ILE A 248 13.94 -19.20 30.42
N PHE A 249 12.74 -19.18 30.99
CA PHE A 249 12.50 -19.24 32.44
C PHE A 249 11.95 -20.62 32.82
N ASP A 250 12.41 -21.16 33.94
CA ASP A 250 11.81 -22.35 34.56
C ASP A 250 10.88 -21.88 35.69
N ASP A 251 9.60 -22.21 35.55
CA ASP A 251 8.55 -21.83 36.50
C ASP A 251 8.72 -22.55 37.85
N THR A 252 9.37 -23.72 37.84
CA THR A 252 9.69 -24.50 39.05
C THR A 252 10.81 -23.84 39.83
N ALA A 253 11.90 -23.46 39.15
CA ALA A 253 13.06 -22.83 39.77
C ALA A 253 12.86 -21.31 39.98
N ARG A 254 11.84 -20.71 39.35
CA ARG A 254 11.58 -19.25 39.31
C ARG A 254 12.80 -18.44 38.87
N ALA A 255 13.55 -18.96 37.91
CA ALA A 255 14.80 -18.39 37.44
C ALA A 255 14.93 -18.49 35.92
N GLN A 256 15.72 -17.59 35.33
CA GLN A 256 16.17 -17.75 33.95
C GLN A 256 17.19 -18.88 33.90
N ILE A 257 16.97 -19.88 33.05
CA ILE A 257 17.83 -21.06 32.92
C ILE A 257 18.48 -21.21 31.54
N GLY A 258 18.16 -20.31 30.60
CA GLY A 258 18.72 -20.38 29.26
C GLY A 258 18.17 -19.34 28.30
N MET A 259 18.33 -19.65 27.02
CA MET A 259 17.85 -18.85 25.90
C MET A 259 17.42 -19.75 24.74
N VAL A 260 16.41 -19.32 24.00
CA VAL A 260 16.14 -19.83 22.66
C VAL A 260 16.93 -18.99 21.66
N VAL A 261 17.55 -19.65 20.69
CA VAL A 261 18.36 -19.04 19.63
C VAL A 261 17.84 -19.50 18.28
N ILE A 262 17.44 -18.54 17.46
CA ILE A 262 17.14 -18.72 16.05
C ILE A 262 18.41 -18.37 15.27
N GLY A 263 18.96 -19.35 14.57
CA GLY A 263 20.16 -19.20 13.75
C GLY A 263 19.86 -18.44 12.47
N GLY A 264 20.55 -17.31 12.29
CA GLY A 264 20.57 -16.55 11.05
C GLY A 264 21.34 -17.27 9.94
N MET A 265 21.29 -16.72 8.73
CA MET A 265 21.85 -17.35 7.53
C MET A 265 23.33 -17.76 7.64
N ARG A 266 24.13 -17.08 8.48
CA ARG A 266 25.57 -17.34 8.67
C ARG A 266 25.93 -18.10 9.95
N ASP A 267 24.94 -18.39 10.81
CA ASP A 267 25.15 -18.99 12.14
C ASP A 267 24.18 -20.16 12.36
N GLY A 268 24.10 -21.03 11.35
CA GLY A 268 23.20 -22.18 11.35
C GLY A 268 21.78 -21.83 10.90
N ALA A 269 21.67 -21.46 9.63
CA ALA A 269 20.43 -21.02 8.99
C ALA A 269 19.23 -21.91 9.33
N GLY A 270 18.24 -21.32 10.01
CA GLY A 270 16.99 -22.00 10.37
C GLY A 270 17.05 -22.88 11.62
N ASN A 271 18.20 -22.98 12.29
CA ASN A 271 18.26 -23.71 13.55
C ASN A 271 17.40 -23.00 14.60
N VAL A 272 16.60 -23.77 15.34
CA VAL A 272 15.94 -23.30 16.56
C VAL A 272 16.51 -24.14 17.70
N ASP A 273 17.42 -23.52 18.45
CA ASP A 273 18.17 -24.17 19.50
C ASP A 273 17.74 -23.61 20.85
N MET A 274 17.47 -24.48 21.83
CA MET A 274 17.39 -24.08 23.23
C MET A 274 18.73 -24.33 23.89
N ARG A 275 19.37 -23.26 24.38
CA ARG A 275 20.69 -23.28 25.00
C ARG A 275 20.54 -22.96 26.49
N PHE A 276 20.90 -23.91 27.32
CA PHE A 276 20.72 -23.84 28.77
C PHE A 276 22.04 -23.49 29.49
N ALA A 277 21.92 -22.94 30.69
CA ALA A 277 23.06 -22.77 31.59
C ALA A 277 23.66 -24.14 31.96
N ASN A 278 24.98 -24.19 32.15
CA ASN A 278 25.69 -25.42 32.51
C ASN A 278 25.33 -25.98 33.91
N THR A 279 24.54 -25.24 34.68
CA THR A 279 24.01 -25.65 35.99
C THR A 279 22.71 -26.43 35.92
N VAL A 280 22.08 -26.50 34.74
CA VAL A 280 20.79 -27.21 34.56
C VAL A 280 21.00 -28.73 34.65
N ASP A 281 20.10 -29.42 35.36
CA ASP A 281 20.13 -30.88 35.40
C ASP A 281 19.83 -31.45 34.01
N ARG A 282 20.73 -32.31 33.53
CA ARG A 282 20.67 -32.91 32.20
C ARG A 282 19.90 -34.23 32.17
N GLU A 283 19.63 -34.84 33.32
CA GLU A 283 19.01 -36.16 33.41
C GLU A 283 17.50 -36.12 33.64
N THR A 284 16.93 -34.93 33.88
CA THR A 284 15.51 -34.72 34.07
C THR A 284 14.88 -33.96 32.90
N ASP A 285 13.62 -34.28 32.62
CA ASP A 285 12.83 -33.54 31.65
C ASP A 285 12.50 -32.16 32.21
N LEU A 286 12.73 -31.12 31.41
CA LEU A 286 12.40 -29.74 31.75
C LEU A 286 10.98 -29.46 31.27
N LYS A 287 9.97 -29.56 32.15
CA LYS A 287 8.55 -29.60 31.73
C LYS A 287 7.78 -28.29 31.86
N LEU A 288 8.24 -27.36 32.70
CA LEU A 288 7.52 -26.13 33.04
C LEU A 288 8.30 -24.89 32.63
N LEU A 289 8.66 -24.82 31.34
CA LEU A 289 9.39 -23.69 30.78
C LEU A 289 8.44 -22.60 30.27
N ARG A 290 8.87 -21.35 30.44
CA ARG A 290 8.26 -20.15 29.84
C ARG A 290 9.26 -19.52 28.89
N VAL A 291 8.84 -19.35 27.64
CA VAL A 291 9.66 -18.73 26.60
C VAL A 291 8.81 -17.68 25.92
N GLY A 292 9.29 -16.44 25.88
CA GLY A 292 8.58 -15.38 25.17
C GLY A 292 8.56 -15.66 23.66
N ILE A 293 7.54 -15.13 22.98
CA ILE A 293 7.47 -15.15 21.52
C ILE A 293 8.76 -14.55 20.92
N VAL A 294 9.30 -15.21 19.90
CA VAL A 294 10.48 -14.73 19.16
C VAL A 294 10.00 -14.27 17.80
N THR A 295 10.08 -12.98 17.52
CA THR A 295 9.77 -12.42 16.19
C THR A 295 11.05 -11.95 15.53
N PHE A 296 11.24 -12.35 14.27
CA PHE A 296 12.46 -12.04 13.53
C PHE A 296 12.18 -11.72 12.06
N PRO A 297 13.04 -10.88 11.43
CA PRO A 297 12.96 -10.62 10.01
C PRO A 297 13.41 -11.83 9.19
N THR A 298 12.85 -11.94 7.99
CA THR A 298 13.26 -12.89 6.95
C THR A 298 13.39 -12.18 5.61
N VAL A 299 14.35 -12.64 4.82
CA VAL A 299 14.49 -12.28 3.40
C VAL A 299 14.37 -13.51 2.50
N ASP A 300 13.99 -14.66 3.08
CA ASP A 300 13.72 -15.86 2.30
C ASP A 300 12.51 -15.62 1.38
N GLU A 301 12.53 -16.25 0.21
CA GLU A 301 11.35 -16.37 -0.65
C GLU A 301 10.12 -16.87 0.14
N TRP A 302 8.91 -16.57 -0.33
CA TRP A 302 7.71 -17.06 0.34
C TRP A 302 7.68 -18.60 0.32
N PRO A 303 7.32 -19.27 1.43
CA PRO A 303 7.34 -20.73 1.50
C PRO A 303 6.46 -21.36 0.43
N THR A 304 6.98 -22.39 -0.25
CA THR A 304 6.22 -23.18 -1.24
C THR A 304 5.33 -24.24 -0.60
N SER A 305 5.53 -24.52 0.70
CA SER A 305 4.70 -25.41 1.51
C SER A 305 4.69 -24.93 2.97
N LEU A 306 3.57 -25.17 3.65
CA LEU A 306 3.42 -24.81 5.06
C LEU A 306 3.89 -25.96 5.95
N MET A 307 4.63 -25.61 7.01
CA MET A 307 4.98 -26.56 8.07
C MET A 307 3.83 -26.76 9.04
N GLY A 308 3.85 -27.88 9.76
CA GLY A 308 2.89 -28.16 10.83
C GLY A 308 1.45 -28.27 10.35
N VAL A 309 0.51 -28.18 11.28
CA VAL A 309 -0.94 -28.16 11.01
C VAL A 309 -1.49 -26.74 11.18
N ALA A 310 -2.60 -26.42 10.51
CA ALA A 310 -3.24 -25.11 10.68
C ALA A 310 -3.76 -24.96 12.12
N SER A 311 -3.54 -23.81 12.75
CA SER A 311 -4.13 -23.47 14.04
C SER A 311 -4.98 -22.22 13.91
N ALA A 312 -6.22 -22.29 14.41
CA ALA A 312 -7.12 -21.14 14.50
C ALA A 312 -6.93 -20.36 15.81
N MET A 313 -6.08 -20.85 16.72
CA MET A 313 -5.85 -20.21 18.01
C MET A 313 -4.78 -19.12 17.86
N CYS A 314 -5.05 -17.93 18.41
CA CYS A 314 -3.98 -16.99 18.68
C CYS A 314 -3.03 -17.60 19.73
N PRO A 315 -1.71 -17.40 19.61
CA PRO A 315 -0.80 -17.68 20.71
C PRO A 315 -1.26 -16.89 21.93
N VAL A 316 -1.22 -17.54 23.10
CA VAL A 316 -1.66 -16.97 24.38
C VAL A 316 -0.55 -16.13 24.98
#